data_AF-A0A533YAG9-F1
#
_entry.id   AF-A0A533YAG9-F1
#
_cell.length_a   1.000
_cell.length_b   1.000
_cell.length_c   1.000
_cell.angle_alpha   90.00
_cell.angle_beta   90.00
_cell.angle_gamma   90.00
#
_symmetry.space_group_name_H-M   'P 1'
#
loop_
_entity.id
_entity.type
_entity.pdbx_description
1 polymer ?
#
loop_
_entity_poly.entity_id
_entity_poly.type
_entity_poly.pdbx_seq_one_letter_code
_entity_poly.pdbx_strand_id
1 'polypeptide(L)'
;MSSVPIPELPQYRVTFFFGPEPVKARPSRLCCVFNVKKRSWKGGVQIAVELEEDQLASARQTIGFEAWLNKLLDGFPKDERDNYQSRAHDLLVQGLCALKLDLALEAGIRQENGCLAGDALISELDHALSERMERIKSQILTELDLASG
;
A
#
# COMPACT_ATOMS: atom_id res chain seq x y z
N MET A 1 6.96 37.63 -19.20
CA MET A 1 7.61 36.32 -19.32
C MET A 1 6.95 35.40 -18.30
N SER A 2 6.16 34.42 -18.74
CA SER A 2 5.53 33.46 -17.82
C SER A 2 6.59 32.44 -17.39
N SER A 3 6.93 32.42 -16.10
CA SER A 3 7.76 31.38 -15.52
C SER A 3 7.02 30.05 -15.60
N VAL A 4 7.61 29.07 -16.27
CA VAL A 4 7.14 27.68 -16.21
C VAL A 4 7.16 27.26 -14.73
N PRO A 5 6.05 26.73 -14.17
CA PRO A 5 6.05 26.21 -12.81
C PRO A 5 7.09 25.10 -12.72
N ILE A 6 8.07 25.25 -11.83
CA ILE A 6 9.01 24.18 -11.53
C ILE A 6 8.20 23.08 -10.84
N PRO A 7 8.21 21.83 -11.33
CA PRO A 7 7.49 20.75 -10.68
C PRO A 7 7.99 20.61 -9.24
N GLU A 8 7.08 20.69 -8.27
CA GLU A 8 7.41 20.37 -6.89
C GLU A 8 7.76 18.88 -6.83
N LEU A 9 9.05 18.61 -6.76
CA LEU A 9 9.54 17.25 -6.58
C LEU A 9 9.00 16.73 -5.22
N PRO A 10 8.68 15.43 -5.11
CA PRO A 10 8.15 14.84 -3.86
C PRO A 10 9.18 14.91 -2.72
N GLN A 11 8.73 15.27 -1.52
CA GLN A 11 9.59 15.51 -0.36
C GLN A 11 10.32 14.23 0.10
N TYR A 12 9.64 13.09 -0.01
CA TYR A 12 10.14 11.76 0.32
C TYR A 12 10.26 10.91 -0.95
N ARG A 13 11.30 10.07 -1.00
CA ARG A 13 11.40 8.95 -1.92
C ARG A 13 11.13 7.69 -1.12
N VAL A 14 10.06 6.98 -1.48
CA VAL A 14 9.64 5.72 -0.87
C VAL A 14 9.89 4.61 -1.88
N THR A 15 10.54 3.53 -1.44
CA THR A 15 10.64 2.30 -2.24
C THR A 15 10.24 1.12 -1.40
N PHE A 16 9.38 0.26 -1.96
CA PHE A 16 9.03 -1.01 -1.35
C PHE A 16 10.29 -1.87 -1.15
N PHE A 17 10.39 -2.52 0.01
CA PHE A 17 11.53 -3.38 0.36
C PHE A 17 11.12 -4.85 0.45
N PHE A 18 10.15 -5.19 1.30
CA PHE A 18 9.60 -6.56 1.38
C PHE A 18 8.19 -6.61 1.97
N GLY A 19 7.49 -7.73 1.75
CA GLY A 19 6.16 -8.01 2.30
C GLY A 19 5.10 -8.38 1.22
N PRO A 20 3.85 -8.60 1.62
CA PRO A 20 3.40 -8.68 3.01
C PRO A 20 3.86 -9.98 3.68
N GLU A 21 4.26 -9.89 4.95
CA GLU A 21 4.64 -11.07 5.75
C GLU A 21 3.92 -11.04 7.11
N PRO A 22 3.48 -12.19 7.65
CA PRO A 22 2.95 -12.25 9.00
C PRO A 22 3.97 -11.79 10.05
N VAL A 23 3.53 -11.01 11.03
CA VAL A 23 4.39 -10.60 12.14
C VAL A 23 4.62 -11.79 13.07
N LYS A 24 5.89 -12.19 13.29
CA LYS A 24 6.25 -13.41 14.05
C LYS A 24 5.56 -13.55 15.41
N ALA A 25 5.40 -12.44 16.15
CA ALA A 25 4.78 -12.44 17.47
C ALA A 25 3.24 -12.39 17.42
N ARG A 26 2.65 -11.99 16.29
CA ARG A 26 1.21 -11.81 16.07
C ARG A 26 0.87 -12.14 14.62
N PRO A 27 0.69 -13.43 14.26
CA PRO A 27 0.48 -13.85 12.88
C PRO A 27 -0.78 -13.29 12.22
N SER A 28 -1.74 -12.80 13.00
CA SER A 28 -2.93 -12.06 12.53
C SER A 28 -2.60 -10.66 12.00
N ARG A 29 -1.34 -10.21 12.10
CA ARG A 29 -0.87 -8.95 11.54
C ARG A 29 0.00 -9.20 10.34
N LEU A 30 -0.22 -8.42 9.30
CA LEU A 30 0.64 -8.37 8.13
C LEU A 30 1.55 -7.16 8.20
N CYS A 31 2.78 -7.32 7.70
CA CYS A 31 3.78 -6.26 7.68
C CYS A 31 4.38 -6.10 6.28
N CYS A 32 4.49 -4.85 5.84
CA CYS A 32 5.30 -4.45 4.69
C CYS A 32 6.42 -3.51 5.15
N VAL A 33 7.60 -3.60 4.56
CA VAL A 33 8.73 -2.71 4.87
C VAL A 33 9.08 -1.86 3.67
N PHE A 34 9.36 -0.59 3.95
CA PHE A 34 9.71 0.41 2.95
C PHE A 34 11.03 1.08 3.30
N ASN A 35 11.83 1.37 2.29
CA ASN A 35 12.93 2.31 2.41
C ASN A 35 12.39 3.73 2.18
N VAL A 36 12.61 4.61 3.16
CA VAL A 36 12.17 6.00 3.11
C VAL A 36 13.39 6.91 3.12
N LYS A 37 13.44 7.86 2.18
CA LYS A 37 14.47 8.89 2.16
C LYS A 37 13.87 10.26 1.92
N LYS A 38 14.00 11.15 2.90
CA LYS A 38 13.75 12.59 2.73
C LYS A 38 14.97 13.28 2.13
N ARG A 39 14.79 14.32 1.33
CA ARG A 39 15.93 15.06 0.72
C ARG A 39 16.88 15.68 1.74
N SER A 40 16.35 16.14 2.87
CA SER A 40 17.14 16.77 3.93
C SER A 40 17.86 15.76 4.84
N TRP A 41 17.63 14.46 4.66
CA TRP A 41 18.22 13.43 5.51
C TRP A 41 19.57 12.98 5.00
N LYS A 42 20.50 12.78 5.93
CA LYS A 42 21.83 12.23 5.63
C LYS A 42 21.77 10.80 5.09
N GLY A 43 20.74 10.04 5.44
CA GLY A 43 20.53 8.64 5.03
C GLY A 43 19.06 8.29 4.90
N GLY A 44 18.78 7.16 4.24
CA GLY A 44 17.45 6.55 4.26
C GLY A 44 17.22 5.76 5.55
N VAL A 45 15.97 5.48 5.84
CA VAL A 45 15.52 4.65 6.97
C VAL A 45 14.59 3.55 6.47
N GLN A 46 14.43 2.51 7.26
CA GLN A 46 13.48 1.43 7.01
C GLN A 46 12.31 1.56 7.95
N ILE A 47 11.11 1.66 7.38
CA ILE A 47 9.86 1.72 8.13
C ILE A 47 9.07 0.44 7.85
N ALA A 48 8.86 -0.34 8.89
CA ALA A 48 7.88 -1.41 8.89
C ALA A 48 6.48 -0.82 9.08
N VAL A 49 5.50 -1.34 8.35
CA VAL A 49 4.12 -0.90 8.43
C VAL A 49 3.27 -2.13 8.68
N GLU A 50 2.63 -2.16 9.84
CA GLU A 50 1.73 -3.23 10.24
C GLU A 50 0.28 -2.88 9.86
N LEU A 51 -0.46 -3.90 9.44
CA LEU A 51 -1.91 -3.90 9.26
C LEU A 51 -2.53 -5.01 10.11
N GLU A 52 -3.58 -4.65 10.84
CA GLU A 52 -4.42 -5.62 11.55
C GLU A 52 -5.35 -6.33 10.55
N GLU A 53 -5.70 -7.58 10.85
CA GLU A 53 -6.66 -8.35 10.05
C GLU A 53 -8.00 -7.62 9.89
N ASP A 54 -8.51 -7.00 10.96
CA ASP A 54 -9.77 -6.24 10.94
C ASP A 54 -9.70 -5.02 10.01
N GLN A 55 -8.53 -4.35 9.94
CA GLN A 55 -8.32 -3.23 9.01
C GLN A 55 -8.35 -3.71 7.57
N LEU A 56 -7.68 -4.83 7.29
CA LEU A 56 -7.67 -5.42 5.97
C LEU A 56 -9.08 -5.87 5.56
N ALA A 57 -9.83 -6.51 6.47
CA ALA A 57 -11.20 -6.93 6.23
C ALA A 57 -12.12 -5.73 5.93
N SER A 58 -12.04 -4.67 6.75
CA SER A 58 -12.77 -3.43 6.54
C SER A 58 -12.43 -2.78 5.19
N ALA A 59 -11.14 -2.70 4.85
CA ALA A 59 -10.69 -2.14 3.59
C ALA A 59 -11.21 -2.94 2.38
N ARG A 60 -11.14 -4.27 2.43
CA ARG A 60 -11.65 -5.17 1.36
C ARG A 60 -13.14 -4.96 1.13
N GLN A 61 -13.91 -4.86 2.20
CA GLN A 61 -15.36 -4.60 2.12
C GLN A 61 -15.63 -3.22 1.52
N THR A 62 -14.94 -2.20 2.03
CA THR A 62 -15.11 -0.80 1.61
C THR A 62 -14.87 -0.59 0.12
N ILE A 63 -13.86 -1.26 -0.45
CA ILE A 63 -13.52 -1.11 -1.88
C ILE A 63 -14.19 -2.16 -2.78
N GLY A 64 -14.98 -3.07 -2.20
CA GLY A 64 -15.60 -4.19 -2.91
C GLY A 64 -14.58 -5.11 -3.58
N PHE A 65 -13.45 -5.36 -2.92
CA PHE A 65 -12.27 -5.98 -3.53
C PHE A 65 -12.55 -7.35 -4.17
N GLU A 66 -13.17 -8.25 -3.41
CA GLU A 66 -13.44 -9.62 -3.87
C GLU A 66 -14.36 -9.66 -5.10
N ALA A 67 -15.42 -8.83 -5.08
CA ALA A 67 -16.37 -8.75 -6.20
C ALA A 67 -15.70 -8.17 -7.46
N TRP A 68 -14.87 -7.15 -7.29
CA TRP A 68 -14.09 -6.54 -8.37
C TRP A 68 -13.09 -7.53 -8.97
N LEU A 69 -12.30 -8.21 -8.12
CA LEU A 69 -11.27 -9.15 -8.55
C LEU A 69 -11.86 -10.38 -9.25
N ASN A 70 -12.95 -10.94 -8.71
CA ASN A 70 -13.63 -12.07 -9.34
C ASN A 70 -14.19 -11.71 -10.71
N LYS A 71 -14.71 -10.49 -10.88
CA LYS A 71 -15.18 -10.00 -12.19
C LYS A 71 -14.02 -9.78 -13.16
N LEU A 72 -12.91 -9.23 -12.70
CA LEU A 72 -11.71 -8.99 -13.50
C LEU A 72 -11.13 -10.29 -14.07
N LEU A 73 -11.12 -11.34 -13.25
CA LEU A 73 -10.55 -12.63 -13.58
C LEU A 73 -11.56 -13.58 -14.25
N ASP A 74 -12.76 -13.11 -14.56
CA ASP A 74 -13.77 -13.91 -15.26
C ASP A 74 -13.26 -14.25 -16.67
N GLY A 75 -13.29 -15.54 -17.01
CA GLY A 75 -12.75 -16.06 -18.28
C GLY A 75 -11.31 -16.59 -18.22
N PHE A 76 -10.57 -16.40 -17.13
CA PHE A 76 -9.26 -17.04 -16.95
C PHE A 76 -9.39 -18.51 -16.49
N PRO A 77 -8.47 -19.41 -16.92
CA PRO A 77 -8.36 -20.76 -16.38
C PRO A 77 -8.22 -20.77 -14.85
N LYS A 78 -8.69 -21.82 -14.18
CA LYS A 78 -8.74 -21.85 -12.70
C LYS A 78 -7.35 -21.70 -12.07
N ASP A 79 -6.36 -22.40 -12.60
CA ASP A 79 -4.97 -22.36 -12.19
C ASP A 79 -4.34 -20.97 -12.35
N GLU A 80 -4.65 -20.26 -13.44
CA GLU A 80 -4.23 -18.87 -13.61
C GLU A 80 -4.95 -17.93 -12.62
N ARG A 81 -6.26 -18.14 -12.42
CA ARG A 81 -7.06 -17.35 -11.46
C ARG A 81 -6.52 -17.42 -10.04
N ASP A 82 -6.19 -18.61 -9.56
CA ASP A 82 -5.69 -18.81 -8.19
C ASP A 82 -4.37 -18.03 -7.99
N ASN A 83 -3.48 -18.03 -8.99
CA ASN A 83 -2.23 -17.26 -8.96
C ASN A 83 -2.49 -15.75 -8.95
N TYR A 84 -3.36 -15.25 -9.84
CA TYR A 84 -3.72 -13.83 -9.86
C TYR A 84 -4.40 -13.39 -8.57
N GLN A 85 -5.29 -14.22 -8.00
CA GLN A 85 -5.96 -13.91 -6.75
C GLN A 85 -4.98 -13.78 -5.60
N SER A 86 -4.09 -14.77 -5.42
CA SER A 86 -3.06 -14.72 -4.39
C SER A 86 -2.22 -13.45 -4.52
N ARG A 87 -1.75 -13.14 -5.74
CA ARG A 87 -0.93 -11.95 -5.97
C ARG A 87 -1.70 -10.64 -5.78
N ALA A 88 -2.96 -10.58 -6.17
CA ALA A 88 -3.81 -9.41 -5.98
C ALA A 88 -4.04 -9.10 -4.49
N HIS A 89 -4.21 -10.14 -3.65
CA HIS A 89 -4.30 -9.96 -2.21
C HIS A 89 -3.01 -9.38 -1.63
N ASP A 90 -1.85 -9.88 -2.05
CA ASP A 90 -0.57 -9.32 -1.60
C ASP A 90 -0.42 -7.85 -1.99
N LEU A 91 -0.74 -7.53 -3.24
CA LEU A 91 -0.67 -6.17 -3.77
C LEU A 91 -1.64 -5.21 -3.06
N LEU A 92 -2.84 -5.70 -2.67
CA LEU A 92 -3.76 -4.90 -1.86
C LEU A 92 -3.13 -4.55 -0.51
N VAL A 93 -2.53 -5.51 0.18
CA VAL A 93 -1.87 -5.26 1.48
C VAL A 93 -0.69 -4.31 1.30
N GLN A 94 0.11 -4.47 0.25
CA GLN A 94 1.19 -3.53 -0.09
C GLN A 94 0.67 -2.10 -0.32
N GLY A 95 -0.43 -1.96 -1.07
CA GLY A 95 -1.07 -0.67 -1.34
C GLY A 95 -1.63 0.00 -0.08
N LEU A 96 -2.27 -0.77 0.81
CA LEU A 96 -2.76 -0.26 2.09
C LEU A 96 -1.61 0.16 3.02
N CYS A 97 -0.54 -0.63 3.10
CA CYS A 97 0.65 -0.27 3.86
C CYS A 97 1.32 0.99 3.30
N ALA A 98 1.39 1.13 1.97
CA ALA A 98 1.94 2.33 1.33
C ALA A 98 1.08 3.57 1.64
N LEU A 99 -0.24 3.46 1.55
CA LEU A 99 -1.16 4.54 1.90
C LEU A 99 -1.02 4.96 3.37
N LYS A 100 -0.92 3.98 4.28
CA LYS A 100 -0.71 4.22 5.70
C LYS A 100 0.64 4.89 5.99
N LEU A 101 1.69 4.52 5.25
CA LEU A 101 2.98 5.18 5.32
C LEU A 101 2.90 6.63 4.82
N ASP A 102 2.22 6.88 3.69
CA ASP A 102 2.05 8.22 3.14
C ASP A 102 1.38 9.16 4.16
N LEU A 103 0.32 8.70 4.83
CA LEU A 103 -0.33 9.44 5.93
C LEU A 103 0.65 9.76 7.08
N ALA A 104 1.49 8.82 7.46
CA ALA A 104 2.53 9.06 8.48
C ALA A 104 3.58 10.07 8.01
N LEU A 105 3.97 10.04 6.73
CA LEU A 105 4.93 10.98 6.15
C LEU A 105 4.37 12.41 6.11
N GLU A 106 3.08 12.56 5.80
CA GLU A 106 2.34 13.83 5.84
C GLU A 106 2.25 14.38 7.28
N ALA A 107 2.01 13.51 8.26
CA ALA A 107 2.03 13.87 9.68
C ALA A 107 3.45 14.19 10.23
N GLY A 108 4.48 13.77 9.50
CA GLY A 108 5.88 13.99 9.82
C GLY A 108 6.48 12.86 10.66
N ILE A 109 7.42 12.12 10.07
CA ILE A 109 8.20 11.09 10.77
C ILE A 109 9.61 11.55 11.11
N ARG A 110 10.22 10.86 12.08
CA ARG A 110 11.63 11.03 12.45
C ARG A 110 12.55 10.29 11.47
N GLN A 111 13.79 10.73 11.36
CA GLN A 111 14.84 10.01 10.62
C GLN A 111 15.36 8.84 11.47
N GLU A 112 14.53 7.84 11.71
CA GLU A 112 14.90 6.62 12.42
C GLU A 112 14.24 5.39 11.78
N ASN A 113 14.92 4.25 11.87
CA ASN A 113 14.29 2.98 11.53
C ASN A 113 13.19 2.72 12.56
N GLY A 114 12.04 2.22 12.13
CA GLY A 114 10.90 2.10 13.02
C GLY A 114 9.78 1.24 12.47
N CYS A 115 8.70 1.19 13.25
CA CYS A 115 7.50 0.47 12.92
C CYS A 115 6.29 1.40 13.11
N LEU A 116 5.46 1.49 12.09
CA LEU A 116 4.12 2.02 12.18
C LEU A 116 3.21 0.88 12.61
N ALA A 117 2.79 0.93 13.88
CA ALA A 117 2.03 -0.14 14.51
C ALA A 117 0.66 -0.36 13.84
N GLY A 118 0.14 -1.58 13.97
CA GLY A 118 -1.15 -1.97 13.41
C GLY A 118 -2.27 -1.02 13.84
N ASP A 119 -2.29 -0.63 15.10
CA ASP A 119 -3.30 0.25 15.71
C ASP A 119 -3.10 1.76 15.46
N ALA A 120 -2.03 2.16 14.77
CA ALA A 120 -1.83 3.55 14.39
C ALA A 120 -2.62 3.90 13.12
N LEU A 121 -3.08 5.16 13.02
CA LEU A 121 -3.68 5.76 11.81
C LEU A 121 -4.86 4.98 11.19
N ILE A 122 -5.66 4.29 12.03
CA ILE A 122 -6.79 3.48 11.56
C ILE A 122 -7.83 4.35 10.86
N SER A 123 -8.30 5.39 11.54
CA SER A 123 -9.37 6.26 11.04
C SER A 123 -8.92 7.09 9.84
N GLU A 124 -7.65 7.49 9.82
CA GLU A 124 -7.02 8.19 8.71
C GLU A 124 -6.91 7.28 7.48
N LEU A 125 -6.54 6.02 7.66
CA LEU A 125 -6.50 5.02 6.59
C LEU A 125 -7.90 4.79 6.02
N ASP A 126 -8.91 4.58 6.87
CA ASP A 126 -10.30 4.37 6.45
C ASP A 126 -10.82 5.58 5.64
N HIS A 127 -10.54 6.80 6.11
CA HIS A 127 -10.94 8.02 5.41
C HIS A 127 -10.26 8.15 4.03
N ALA A 128 -8.94 8.00 4.00
CA ALA A 128 -8.14 8.14 2.78
C ALA A 128 -8.42 7.05 1.74
N LEU A 129 -8.84 5.85 2.17
CA LEU A 129 -9.14 4.73 1.28
C LEU A 129 -10.23 5.08 0.28
N SER A 130 -11.23 5.86 0.70
CA SER A 130 -12.34 6.28 -0.17
C SER A 130 -11.86 7.12 -1.36
N GLU A 131 -10.85 7.97 -1.17
CA GLU A 131 -10.29 8.84 -2.20
C GLU A 131 -9.22 8.16 -3.05
N ARG A 132 -8.59 7.11 -2.53
CA ARG A 132 -7.40 6.48 -3.14
C ARG A 132 -7.70 5.09 -3.72
N MET A 133 -8.88 4.53 -3.52
CA MET A 133 -9.18 3.14 -3.92
C MET A 133 -8.98 2.86 -5.41
N GLU A 134 -9.37 3.78 -6.29
CA GLU A 134 -9.23 3.57 -7.73
C GLU A 134 -7.76 3.53 -8.13
N ARG A 135 -6.92 4.35 -7.49
CA ARG A 135 -5.47 4.31 -7.68
C ARG A 135 -4.87 2.97 -7.23
N ILE A 136 -5.30 2.45 -6.08
CA ILE A 136 -4.85 1.13 -5.59
C ILE A 136 -5.24 0.04 -6.59
N LYS A 137 -6.50 0.03 -7.06
CA LYS A 137 -6.95 -0.94 -8.08
C LYS A 137 -6.16 -0.82 -9.39
N SER A 138 -5.92 0.41 -9.87
CA SER A 138 -5.08 0.61 -11.07
C SER A 138 -3.67 0.09 -10.88
N GLN A 139 -3.05 0.32 -9.71
CA GLN A 139 -1.72 -0.23 -9.41
C GLN A 139 -1.72 -1.76 -9.40
N ILE A 140 -2.74 -2.38 -8.80
CA ILE A 140 -2.90 -3.84 -8.82
C ILE A 140 -3.00 -4.34 -10.26
N LEU A 141 -3.81 -3.70 -11.12
CA LEU A 141 -3.90 -4.08 -12.53
C LEU A 141 -2.55 -3.99 -13.25
N THR A 142 -1.80 -2.90 -13.02
CA THR A 142 -0.47 -2.73 -13.62
C THR A 142 0.50 -3.82 -13.15
N GLU A 143 0.56 -4.10 -11.85
CA GLU A 143 1.48 -5.09 -11.27
C GLU A 143 1.10 -6.55 -11.61
N LEU A 144 -0.14 -6.79 -12.00
CA LEU A 144 -0.60 -8.08 -12.52
C LEU A 144 -0.46 -8.20 -14.05
N ASP A 145 0.06 -7.17 -14.73
CA ASP A 145 0.07 -7.08 -16.19
C ASP A 145 -1.32 -7.21 -16.84
N LEU A 146 -2.37 -6.78 -16.10
CA LEU A 146 -3.77 -6.78 -16.53
C LEU A 146 -4.29 -5.38 -16.87
N ALA A 147 -3.44 -4.35 -16.78
CA ALA A 147 -3.79 -3.02 -17.22
C ALA A 147 -3.96 -3.01 -18.74
N SER A 148 -5.16 -2.69 -19.22
CA SER A 148 -5.40 -2.39 -20.63
C SER A 148 -4.45 -1.28 -21.07
N GLY A 149 -3.71 -1.50 -22.17
CA GLY A 149 -2.97 -0.44 -22.85
C GLY A 149 -3.87 0.66 -23.41
#